data_AF-A0A015TZB3-F1
#
_entry.id   AF-A0A015TZB3-F1
#
_cell.length_a   1.000
_cell.length_b   1.000
_cell.length_c   1.000
_cell.angle_alpha   90.00
_cell.angle_beta   90.00
_cell.angle_gamma   90.00
#
_symmetry.space_group_name_H-M   'P 1'
#
loop_
_entity.id
_entity.type
_entity.pdbx_description
1 polymer ?
#
loop_
_entity_poly.entity_id
_entity_poly.type
_entity_poly.pdbx_seq_one_letter_code
_entity_poly.pdbx_strand_id
1 'polypeptide(L)'
;MIYPQNFEQKIGFDQIRQLLKDKCLSTLGEERVNEMNFSDHFEEVDELLNQVAEFVRIIQEEDNFPDQFFFDVRPSLKRIRIEGMYMDEQELFDLRRSLETIRDIVRFLQRNDEEESDCPYPSLKKLAGDITVFPQLITKIDGILNKYGKIKDNASTELSRIRRELANTMGSISRSLNSILRNAQSEGYVDKDVAPTMRDGRLVIPVAPG
;
A
#
# COMPACT_ATOMS: atom_id res chain seq x y z
N MET A 1 -35.85 -19.24 -4.44
CA MET A 1 -36.35 -17.84 -4.49
C MET A 1 -36.70 -17.42 -3.08
N ILE A 2 -35.97 -16.47 -2.51
CA ILE A 2 -36.18 -16.03 -1.13
C ILE A 2 -37.42 -15.15 -1.09
N TYR A 3 -38.45 -15.60 -0.40
CA TYR A 3 -39.73 -14.92 -0.25
C TYR A 3 -40.10 -14.90 1.23
N PRO A 4 -40.63 -13.78 1.76
CA PRO A 4 -40.88 -12.48 1.12
C PRO A 4 -39.61 -11.63 0.92
N GLN A 5 -39.70 -10.50 0.20
CA GLN A 5 -38.55 -9.59 0.01
C GLN A 5 -37.94 -9.07 1.32
N ASN A 6 -38.72 -9.00 2.40
CA ASN A 6 -38.25 -8.65 3.73
C ASN A 6 -37.90 -9.88 4.61
N PHE A 7 -37.65 -11.05 4.00
CA PHE A 7 -37.32 -12.27 4.73
C PHE A 7 -36.12 -12.07 5.65
N GLU A 8 -35.05 -11.45 5.16
CA GLU A 8 -33.83 -11.20 5.92
C GLU A 8 -34.08 -10.38 7.20
N GLN A 9 -34.89 -9.33 7.08
CA GLN A 9 -35.30 -8.47 8.21
C GLN A 9 -36.21 -9.21 9.19
N LYS A 10 -37.12 -10.06 8.68
CA LYS A 10 -38.04 -10.84 9.53
C LYS A 10 -37.32 -11.82 10.44
N ILE A 11 -36.21 -12.38 9.98
CA ILE A 11 -35.40 -13.32 10.76
C ILE A 11 -34.25 -12.63 11.52
N GLY A 12 -34.12 -11.30 11.38
CA GLY A 12 -33.06 -10.51 12.02
C GLY A 12 -31.65 -10.74 11.45
N PHE A 13 -31.55 -11.35 10.25
CA PHE A 13 -30.26 -11.66 9.64
C PHE A 13 -29.57 -10.41 9.07
N ASP A 14 -30.34 -9.35 8.83
CA ASP A 14 -29.83 -8.02 8.48
C ASP A 14 -28.87 -7.48 9.56
N GLN A 15 -29.16 -7.76 10.84
CA GLN A 15 -28.27 -7.40 11.96
C GLN A 15 -26.96 -8.19 11.90
N ILE A 16 -27.02 -9.49 11.58
CA ILE A 16 -25.81 -10.33 11.41
C ILE A 16 -24.96 -9.81 10.27
N ARG A 17 -25.60 -9.45 9.14
CA ARG A 17 -24.90 -8.86 7.99
C ARG A 17 -24.22 -7.55 8.37
N GLN A 18 -24.87 -6.70 9.17
CA GLN A 18 -24.26 -5.46 9.63
C GLN A 18 -23.05 -5.73 10.53
N LEU A 19 -23.17 -6.64 11.49
CA LEU A 19 -22.05 -7.05 12.35
C LEU A 19 -20.89 -7.60 11.53
N LEU A 20 -21.16 -8.35 10.46
CA LEU A 20 -20.13 -8.89 9.57
C LEU A 20 -19.41 -7.78 8.80
N LYS A 21 -20.14 -6.79 8.27
CA LYS A 21 -19.56 -5.61 7.60
C LYS A 21 -18.63 -4.83 8.51
N ASP A 22 -19.04 -4.60 9.76
CA ASP A 22 -18.25 -3.86 10.74
C ASP A 22 -16.95 -4.60 11.12
N LYS A 23 -16.84 -5.89 10.76
CA LYS A 23 -15.64 -6.73 10.93
C LYS A 23 -14.85 -6.91 9.64
N CYS A 24 -15.29 -6.38 8.51
CA CYS A 24 -14.53 -6.43 7.26
C CYS A 24 -13.27 -5.54 7.36
N LEU A 25 -12.15 -6.06 6.86
CA LEU A 25 -10.87 -5.35 6.86
C LEU A 25 -10.74 -4.34 5.71
N SER A 26 -11.65 -4.39 4.72
CA SER A 26 -11.64 -3.51 3.56
C SER A 26 -13.02 -3.37 2.92
N THR A 27 -13.14 -2.33 2.08
CA THR A 27 -14.31 -2.09 1.23
C THR A 27 -14.61 -3.25 0.28
N LEU A 28 -13.59 -4.02 -0.14
CA LEU A 28 -13.76 -5.21 -0.96
C LEU A 28 -14.50 -6.31 -0.19
N GLY A 29 -14.18 -6.48 1.10
CA GLY A 29 -14.90 -7.39 1.99
C GLY A 29 -16.34 -6.93 2.22
N GLU A 30 -16.56 -5.64 2.45
CA GLU A 30 -17.90 -5.07 2.62
C GLU A 30 -18.77 -5.26 1.37
N GLU A 31 -18.22 -5.03 0.18
CA GLU A 31 -18.87 -5.29 -1.11
C GLU A 31 -19.26 -6.77 -1.23
N ARG A 32 -18.34 -7.69 -0.91
CA ARG A 32 -18.63 -9.12 -0.91
C ARG A 32 -19.76 -9.48 0.03
N VAL A 33 -19.80 -8.91 1.24
CA VAL A 33 -20.88 -9.12 2.21
C VAL A 33 -22.21 -8.55 1.71
N ASN A 34 -22.20 -7.45 0.96
CA ASN A 34 -23.42 -6.91 0.35
C ASN A 34 -23.99 -7.83 -0.75
N GLU A 35 -23.13 -8.51 -1.48
CA GLU A 35 -23.51 -9.40 -2.58
C GLU A 35 -23.90 -10.82 -2.14
N MET A 36 -23.68 -11.18 -0.87
CA MET A 36 -24.04 -12.49 -0.34
C MET A 36 -25.56 -12.72 -0.37
N ASN A 37 -25.96 -13.85 -0.93
CA ASN A 37 -27.35 -14.32 -0.97
C ASN A 37 -27.45 -15.67 -0.27
N PHE A 38 -28.65 -16.02 0.21
CA PHE A 38 -28.87 -17.36 0.76
C PHE A 38 -28.81 -18.38 -0.38
N SER A 39 -28.06 -19.47 -0.16
CA SER A 39 -28.02 -20.62 -1.05
C SER A 39 -28.80 -21.78 -0.45
N ASP A 40 -29.51 -22.51 -1.30
CA ASP A 40 -30.15 -23.80 -0.98
C ASP A 40 -29.37 -24.98 -1.59
N HIS A 41 -28.21 -24.73 -2.19
CA HIS A 41 -27.38 -25.74 -2.80
C HIS A 41 -26.42 -26.35 -1.79
N PHE A 42 -26.62 -27.63 -1.48
CA PHE A 42 -25.87 -28.33 -0.43
C PHE A 42 -24.35 -28.24 -0.63
N GLU A 43 -23.85 -28.50 -1.84
CA GLU A 43 -22.41 -28.49 -2.13
C GLU A 43 -21.78 -27.11 -1.94
N GLU A 44 -22.51 -26.04 -2.28
CA GLU A 44 -22.04 -24.67 -2.08
C GLU A 44 -21.98 -24.32 -0.59
N VAL A 45 -23.03 -24.67 0.16
CA VAL A 45 -23.10 -24.41 1.61
C VAL A 45 -22.03 -25.20 2.36
N ASP A 46 -21.82 -26.47 2.03
CA ASP A 46 -20.80 -27.32 2.64
C ASP A 46 -19.39 -26.76 2.41
N GLU A 47 -19.07 -26.37 1.17
CA GLU A 47 -17.80 -25.73 0.83
C GLU A 47 -17.59 -24.41 1.61
N LEU A 48 -18.60 -23.54 1.67
CA LEU A 48 -18.51 -22.28 2.42
C LEU A 48 -18.31 -22.51 3.93
N LEU A 49 -18.98 -23.51 4.51
CA LEU A 49 -18.81 -23.87 5.92
C LEU A 49 -17.41 -24.43 6.20
N ASN A 50 -16.87 -25.26 5.30
CA ASN A 50 -15.51 -25.78 5.41
C ASN A 50 -14.47 -24.65 5.32
N GLN A 51 -14.64 -23.71 4.39
CA GLN A 51 -13.77 -22.52 4.30
C GLN A 51 -13.77 -21.70 5.59
N VAL A 52 -14.94 -21.50 6.20
CA VAL A 52 -15.06 -20.78 7.49
C VAL A 52 -14.38 -21.56 8.60
N ALA A 53 -14.61 -22.87 8.71
CA ALA A 53 -14.01 -23.71 9.73
C ALA A 53 -12.48 -23.72 9.64
N GLU A 54 -11.93 -23.86 8.44
CA GLU A 54 -10.49 -23.78 8.18
C GLU A 54 -9.93 -22.40 8.55
N PHE A 55 -10.61 -21.32 8.19
CA PHE A 55 -10.12 -19.97 8.50
C PHE A 55 -10.17 -19.66 10.00
N VAL A 56 -11.18 -20.16 10.73
CA VAL A 56 -11.22 -20.09 12.20
C VAL A 56 -10.02 -20.80 12.81
N ARG A 57 -9.63 -21.97 12.28
CA ARG A 57 -8.43 -22.68 12.73
C ARG A 57 -7.16 -21.86 12.47
N ILE A 58 -7.02 -21.26 11.29
CA ILE A 58 -5.89 -20.34 11.00
C ILE A 58 -5.82 -19.24 12.07
N ILE A 59 -6.93 -18.57 12.38
CA ILE A 59 -6.95 -17.50 13.39
C ILE A 59 -6.54 -18.00 14.79
N GLN A 60 -6.83 -19.27 15.12
CA GLN A 60 -6.53 -19.86 16.43
C GLN A 60 -5.13 -20.46 16.55
N GLU A 61 -4.63 -21.06 15.47
CA GLU A 61 -3.42 -21.88 15.43
C GLU A 61 -2.21 -21.11 14.84
N GLU A 62 -2.43 -20.07 14.03
CA GLU A 62 -1.39 -19.40 13.26
C GLU A 62 -1.19 -17.95 13.71
N ASP A 63 0.01 -17.64 14.23
CA ASP A 63 0.31 -16.30 14.77
C ASP A 63 0.50 -15.21 13.70
N ASN A 64 0.75 -15.58 12.43
CA ASN A 64 1.22 -14.64 11.40
C ASN A 64 0.51 -14.80 10.04
N PHE A 65 -0.82 -14.91 10.05
CA PHE A 65 -1.59 -14.88 8.81
C PHE A 65 -1.57 -13.46 8.18
N PRO A 66 -1.27 -13.31 6.88
CA PRO A 66 -1.16 -11.99 6.24
C PRO A 66 -2.54 -11.38 5.92
N ASP A 67 -3.02 -10.46 6.77
CA ASP A 67 -4.37 -9.88 6.72
C ASP A 67 -4.44 -8.34 6.71
N GLN A 68 -3.34 -7.64 6.44
CA GLN A 68 -3.26 -6.20 6.74
C GLN A 68 -3.63 -5.26 5.58
N PHE A 69 -3.25 -5.60 4.35
CA PHE A 69 -3.22 -4.62 3.24
C PHE A 69 -4.21 -4.98 2.13
N PHE A 70 -5.50 -4.77 2.39
CA PHE A 70 -6.55 -4.98 1.41
C PHE A 70 -7.05 -3.65 0.84
N PHE A 71 -6.30 -3.07 -0.09
CA PHE A 71 -6.67 -1.80 -0.74
C PHE A 71 -7.45 -2.02 -2.03
N ASP A 72 -8.56 -1.28 -2.20
CA ASP A 72 -9.28 -1.23 -3.48
C ASP A 72 -8.56 -0.33 -4.49
N VAL A 73 -7.74 -0.96 -5.34
CA VAL A 73 -6.98 -0.30 -6.40
C VAL A 73 -7.71 -0.27 -7.74
N ARG A 74 -8.94 -0.80 -7.84
CA ARG A 74 -9.73 -0.81 -9.08
C ARG A 74 -9.94 0.62 -9.65
N PRO A 75 -10.22 1.66 -8.84
CA PRO A 75 -10.33 3.03 -9.35
C PRO A 75 -9.03 3.52 -10.00
N SER A 76 -7.89 3.33 -9.33
CA SER A 76 -6.58 3.74 -9.84
C SER A 76 -6.22 2.98 -11.11
N LEU A 77 -6.48 1.66 -11.16
CA LEU A 77 -6.28 0.83 -12.36
C LEU A 77 -7.14 1.28 -13.54
N LYS A 78 -8.40 1.65 -13.31
CA LYS A 78 -9.27 2.20 -14.37
C LYS A 78 -8.74 3.53 -14.89
N ARG A 79 -8.24 4.39 -13.99
CA ARG A 79 -7.74 5.73 -14.34
C ARG A 79 -6.49 5.68 -15.23
N ILE A 80 -5.53 4.81 -14.93
CA ILE A 80 -4.27 4.71 -15.71
C ILE A 80 -4.44 4.12 -17.11
N ARG A 81 -5.63 3.63 -17.47
CA ARG A 81 -5.91 3.20 -18.85
C ARG A 81 -5.99 4.37 -19.83
N ILE A 82 -6.25 5.57 -19.32
CA ILE A 82 -6.27 6.80 -20.11
C ILE A 82 -4.83 7.24 -20.33
N GLU A 83 -4.45 7.49 -21.58
CA GLU A 83 -3.09 7.92 -21.93
C GLU A 83 -2.72 9.22 -21.20
N GLY A 84 -1.51 9.26 -20.64
CA GLY A 84 -1.01 10.39 -19.84
C GLY A 84 -1.47 10.40 -18.38
N MET A 85 -2.27 9.44 -17.94
CA MET A 85 -2.62 9.27 -16.52
C MET A 85 -1.72 8.23 -15.84
N TYR A 86 -1.35 8.51 -14.59
CA TYR A 86 -0.44 7.68 -13.80
C TYR A 86 -1.01 7.46 -12.39
N MET A 87 -0.49 6.45 -11.70
CA MET A 87 -0.70 6.32 -10.25
C MET A 87 0.22 7.30 -9.51
N ASP A 88 -0.27 7.85 -8.41
CA ASP A 88 0.61 8.58 -7.49
C ASP A 88 1.45 7.63 -6.62
N GLU A 89 2.35 8.20 -5.82
CA GLU A 89 3.24 7.43 -4.95
C GLU A 89 2.47 6.54 -3.96
N GLN A 90 1.36 7.05 -3.41
CA GLN A 90 0.58 6.36 -2.38
C GLN A 90 -0.20 5.21 -3.00
N GLU A 91 -0.88 5.44 -4.12
CA GLU A 91 -1.61 4.40 -4.86
C GLU A 91 -0.70 3.26 -5.32
N LEU A 92 0.49 3.60 -5.83
CA LEU A 92 1.46 2.60 -6.25
C LEU A 92 2.01 1.80 -5.06
N PHE A 93 2.20 2.45 -3.91
CA PHE A 93 2.60 1.80 -2.68
C PHE A 93 1.50 0.89 -2.11
N ASP A 94 0.23 1.30 -2.18
CA ASP A 94 -0.92 0.52 -1.78
C ASP A 94 -1.09 -0.71 -2.67
N LEU A 95 -0.96 -0.55 -3.99
CA LEU A 95 -0.95 -1.66 -4.94
C LEU A 95 0.15 -2.68 -4.61
N ARG A 96 1.36 -2.21 -4.33
CA ARG A 96 2.49 -3.08 -3.94
C ARG A 96 2.16 -3.91 -2.72
N ARG A 97 1.64 -3.27 -1.66
CA ARG A 97 1.30 -3.94 -0.40
C ARG A 97 0.16 -4.95 -0.57
N SER A 98 -0.88 -4.61 -1.33
CA SER A 98 -1.95 -5.55 -1.66
C SER A 98 -1.44 -6.77 -2.43
N LEU A 99 -0.59 -6.57 -3.44
CA LEU A 99 0.00 -7.67 -4.21
C LEU A 99 0.90 -8.58 -3.35
N GLU A 100 1.63 -7.98 -2.41
CA GLU A 100 2.44 -8.71 -1.44
C GLU A 100 1.57 -9.56 -0.50
N THR A 101 0.52 -8.97 0.08
CA THR A 101 -0.44 -9.72 0.92
C THR A 101 -1.06 -10.88 0.15
N ILE A 102 -1.52 -10.66 -1.08
CA ILE A 102 -2.09 -11.74 -1.92
C ILE A 102 -1.05 -12.86 -2.16
N ARG A 103 0.19 -12.49 -2.52
CA ARG A 103 1.28 -13.46 -2.72
C ARG A 103 1.53 -14.29 -1.46
N ASP A 104 1.53 -13.64 -0.30
CA ASP A 104 1.86 -14.29 0.96
C ASP A 104 0.71 -15.20 1.44
N ILE A 105 -0.55 -14.82 1.22
CA ILE A 105 -1.73 -15.69 1.42
C ILE A 105 -1.65 -16.93 0.54
N VAL A 106 -1.42 -16.75 -0.77
CA VAL A 106 -1.32 -17.86 -1.73
C VAL A 106 -0.19 -18.80 -1.35
N ARG A 107 0.99 -18.25 -1.00
CA ARG A 107 2.12 -19.05 -0.53
C ARG A 107 1.80 -19.80 0.77
N PHE A 108 1.11 -19.17 1.71
CA PHE A 108 0.72 -19.80 2.97
C PHE A 108 -0.17 -21.03 2.71
N LEU A 109 -1.19 -20.89 1.85
CA LEU A 109 -2.14 -21.96 1.53
C LEU A 109 -1.55 -23.06 0.63
N GLN A 110 -0.50 -22.76 -0.14
CA GLN A 110 0.19 -23.70 -1.03
C GLN A 110 1.44 -24.36 -0.42
N ARG A 111 1.84 -23.99 0.81
CA ARG A 111 3.14 -24.38 1.40
C ARG A 111 3.33 -25.90 1.58
N ASN A 112 2.26 -26.69 1.59
CA ASN A 112 2.28 -28.12 1.95
C ASN A 112 2.18 -29.06 0.74
N ASP A 113 2.60 -28.62 -0.45
CA ASP A 113 2.54 -29.40 -1.70
C ASP A 113 3.54 -30.57 -1.81
N GLU A 114 4.41 -30.81 -0.81
CA GLU A 114 5.37 -31.91 -0.87
C GLU A 114 4.73 -33.29 -0.59
N GLU A 115 3.56 -33.34 0.06
CA GLU A 115 2.73 -34.54 0.22
C GLU A 115 1.25 -34.17 0.06
N GLU A 116 0.64 -34.47 -1.10
CA GLU A 116 -0.75 -34.15 -1.47
C GLU A 116 -1.83 -34.55 -0.43
N SER A 117 -1.50 -35.35 0.59
CA SER A 117 -2.44 -35.83 1.62
C SER A 117 -2.56 -34.96 2.87
N ASP A 118 -1.66 -34.01 3.14
CA ASP A 118 -1.57 -33.33 4.45
C ASP A 118 -1.71 -31.79 4.40
N CYS A 119 -2.45 -31.25 3.42
CA CYS A 119 -2.84 -29.84 3.49
C CYS A 119 -3.90 -29.64 4.59
N PRO A 120 -3.64 -28.86 5.66
CA PRO A 120 -4.57 -28.67 6.76
C PRO A 120 -5.78 -27.80 6.38
N TYR A 121 -5.73 -27.12 5.22
CA TYR A 121 -6.71 -26.15 4.74
C TYR A 121 -7.10 -26.40 3.25
N PRO A 122 -7.65 -27.58 2.90
CA PRO A 122 -7.93 -27.95 1.51
C PRO A 122 -8.96 -27.06 0.81
N SER A 123 -10.02 -26.62 1.51
CA SER A 123 -11.06 -25.75 0.93
C SER A 123 -10.51 -24.34 0.64
N LEU A 124 -9.71 -23.78 1.54
CA LEU A 124 -9.04 -22.50 1.33
C LEU A 124 -7.97 -22.59 0.24
N LYS A 125 -7.23 -23.71 0.16
CA LYS A 125 -6.29 -23.96 -0.93
C LYS A 125 -6.99 -23.98 -2.30
N LYS A 126 -8.14 -24.66 -2.39
CA LYS A 126 -8.98 -24.66 -3.59
C LYS A 126 -9.45 -23.26 -3.95
N LEU A 127 -9.90 -22.47 -2.97
CA LEU A 127 -10.29 -21.06 -3.17
C LEU A 127 -9.14 -20.20 -3.71
N ALA A 128 -7.91 -20.44 -3.26
CA ALA A 128 -6.73 -19.71 -3.70
C ALA A 128 -6.10 -20.25 -5.00
N GLY A 129 -6.53 -21.41 -5.49
CA GLY A 129 -5.89 -22.12 -6.60
C GLY A 129 -5.84 -21.34 -7.91
N ASP A 130 -6.85 -20.51 -8.18
CA ASP A 130 -6.95 -19.71 -9.41
C ASP A 130 -6.30 -18.32 -9.29
N ILE A 131 -5.73 -17.98 -8.14
CA ILE A 131 -5.15 -16.66 -7.90
C ILE A 131 -3.77 -16.56 -8.55
N THR A 132 -3.65 -15.72 -9.57
CA THR A 132 -2.36 -15.39 -10.19
C THR A 132 -1.61 -14.36 -9.36
N VAL A 133 -0.35 -14.65 -9.02
CA VAL A 133 0.55 -13.74 -8.32
C VAL A 133 1.49 -13.01 -9.29
N PHE A 134 1.88 -11.77 -8.96
CA PHE A 134 2.69 -10.91 -9.83
C PHE A 134 4.01 -10.48 -9.16
N PRO A 135 4.92 -11.41 -8.79
CA PRO A 135 6.16 -11.07 -8.08
C PRO A 135 7.05 -10.11 -8.86
N GLN A 136 7.09 -10.21 -10.20
CA GLN A 136 7.86 -9.29 -11.04
C GLN A 136 7.35 -7.85 -10.95
N LEU A 137 6.04 -7.65 -10.77
CA LEU A 137 5.46 -6.32 -10.60
C LEU A 137 5.85 -5.71 -9.25
N ILE A 138 5.83 -6.51 -8.19
CA ILE A 138 6.32 -6.10 -6.86
C ILE A 138 7.77 -5.63 -6.96
N THR A 139 8.66 -6.43 -7.58
CA THR A 139 10.07 -6.07 -7.76
C THR A 139 10.26 -4.79 -8.57
N LYS A 140 9.44 -4.56 -9.60
CA LYS A 140 9.48 -3.31 -10.38
C LYS A 140 9.07 -2.10 -9.54
N ILE A 141 8.02 -2.24 -8.73
CA ILE A 141 7.59 -1.17 -7.82
C ILE A 141 8.65 -0.90 -6.76
N ASP A 142 9.28 -1.94 -6.20
CA ASP A 142 10.39 -1.80 -5.26
C ASP A 142 11.63 -1.13 -5.89
N GLY A 143 11.78 -1.17 -7.22
CA GLY A 143 12.80 -0.41 -7.94
C GLY A 143 12.53 1.10 -7.98
N ILE A 144 11.25 1.49 -7.93
CA ILE A 144 10.79 2.89 -8.02
C ILE A 144 10.64 3.51 -6.64
N LEU A 145 10.00 2.80 -5.71
CA LEU A 145 9.64 3.28 -4.38
C LEU A 145 10.59 2.72 -3.31
N ASN A 146 10.83 3.50 -2.27
CA ASN A 146 11.47 3.03 -1.04
C ASN A 146 10.44 2.45 -0.06
N LYS A 147 10.93 1.95 1.08
CA LYS A 147 10.09 1.37 2.16
C LYS A 147 9.08 2.34 2.78
N TYR A 148 9.22 3.64 2.54
CA TYR A 148 8.32 4.69 3.02
C TYR A 148 7.34 5.15 1.93
N GLY A 149 7.27 4.45 0.78
CA GLY A 149 6.41 4.84 -0.33
C GLY A 149 6.88 6.07 -1.09
N LYS A 150 8.16 6.46 -1.00
CA LYS A 150 8.72 7.62 -1.73
C LYS A 150 9.57 7.20 -2.91
N ILE A 151 9.51 7.98 -3.99
CA ILE A 151 10.35 7.74 -5.18
C ILE A 151 11.83 7.82 -4.82
N LYS A 152 12.55 6.74 -5.08
CA LYS A 152 14.00 6.65 -4.89
C LYS A 152 14.74 7.61 -5.81
N ASP A 153 15.88 8.12 -5.34
CA ASP A 153 16.75 8.98 -6.17
C ASP A 153 17.23 8.25 -7.43
N ASN A 154 17.42 6.93 -7.34
CA ASN A 154 17.86 6.08 -8.43
C ASN A 154 16.71 5.35 -9.15
N ALA A 155 15.46 5.81 -9.00
CA ALA A 155 14.32 5.22 -9.71
C ALA A 155 14.49 5.28 -11.25
N SER A 156 15.24 6.26 -11.75
CA SER A 156 15.75 6.28 -13.12
C SER A 156 17.15 6.90 -13.18
N THR A 157 17.89 6.59 -14.25
CA THR A 157 19.21 7.17 -14.51
C THR A 157 19.13 8.69 -14.64
N GLU A 158 18.12 9.20 -15.35
CA GLU A 158 17.89 10.63 -15.52
C GLU A 158 17.50 11.32 -14.23
N LEU A 159 16.61 10.73 -13.41
CA LEU A 159 16.23 11.31 -12.12
C LEU A 159 17.45 11.40 -11.19
N SER A 160 18.27 10.34 -11.16
CA SER A 160 19.50 10.31 -10.38
C SER A 160 20.47 11.41 -10.82
N ARG A 161 20.65 11.60 -12.14
CA ARG A 161 21.46 12.68 -12.69
C ARG A 161 20.94 14.06 -12.27
N ILE A 162 19.64 14.32 -12.45
CA ILE A 162 19.01 15.61 -12.11
C ILE A 162 19.15 15.91 -10.61
N ARG A 163 18.86 14.94 -9.72
CA ARG A 163 18.98 15.13 -8.28
C ARG A 163 20.44 15.38 -7.86
N ARG A 164 21.40 14.70 -8.49
CA ARG A 164 22.83 14.94 -8.26
C ARG A 164 23.27 16.33 -8.72
N GLU A 165 22.84 16.79 -9.89
CA GLU A 165 23.12 18.13 -10.40
C GLU A 165 22.52 19.21 -9.48
N LEU A 166 21.31 18.99 -8.97
CA LEU A 166 20.66 19.88 -8.01
C LEU A 166 21.44 19.96 -6.69
N ALA A 167 21.86 18.81 -6.14
CA ALA A 167 22.68 18.76 -4.93
C ALA A 167 24.05 19.44 -5.11
N ASN A 168 24.71 19.21 -6.25
CA ASN A 168 25.99 19.86 -6.58
C ASN A 168 25.84 21.38 -6.68
N THR A 169 24.78 21.85 -7.35
CA THR A 169 24.48 23.27 -7.51
C THR A 169 24.19 23.92 -6.16
N MET A 170 23.35 23.28 -5.32
CA MET A 170 23.08 23.75 -3.95
C MET A 170 24.35 23.82 -3.10
N GLY A 171 25.22 22.81 -3.20
CA GLY A 171 26.52 22.82 -2.52
C GLY A 171 27.42 23.97 -2.99
N SER A 172 27.45 24.26 -4.28
CA SER A 172 28.20 25.41 -4.84
C SER A 172 27.63 26.75 -4.36
N ILE A 173 26.30 26.93 -4.38
CA ILE A 173 25.64 28.14 -3.88
C ILE A 173 25.96 28.35 -2.40
N SER A 174 25.88 27.29 -1.58
CA SER A 174 26.20 27.36 -0.16
C SER A 174 27.67 27.73 0.09
N ARG A 175 28.62 27.18 -0.69
CA ARG A 175 30.04 27.58 -0.61
C ARG A 175 30.24 29.04 -0.97
N SER A 176 29.67 29.49 -2.09
CA SER A 176 29.77 30.90 -2.53
C SER A 176 29.17 31.84 -1.49
N LEU A 177 28.01 31.52 -0.93
CA LEU A 177 27.34 32.33 0.07
C LEU A 177 28.13 32.41 1.37
N ASN A 178 28.71 31.29 1.82
CA ASN A 178 29.60 31.28 2.98
C ASN A 178 30.90 32.07 2.75
N SER A 179 31.36 32.19 1.50
CA SER A 179 32.51 33.05 1.16
C SER A 179 32.12 34.52 1.23
N ILE A 180 30.98 34.89 0.62
CA ILE A 180 30.44 36.26 0.65
C ILE A 180 30.17 36.70 2.09
N LEU A 181 29.57 35.84 2.91
CA LEU A 181 29.32 36.12 4.33
C LEU A 181 30.63 36.41 5.08
N ARG A 182 31.66 35.59 4.90
CA ARG A 182 32.97 35.81 5.54
C ARG A 182 33.59 37.15 5.14
N ASN A 183 33.49 37.51 3.85
CA ASN A 183 33.98 38.80 3.37
C ASN A 183 33.20 39.96 3.99
N ALA A 184 31.87 39.89 3.98
CA ALA A 184 31.00 40.91 4.58
C ALA A 184 31.24 41.07 6.10
N GLN A 185 31.53 39.97 6.81
CA GLN A 185 31.94 39.99 8.22
C GLN A 185 33.31 40.61 8.43
N SER A 186 34.26 40.40 7.52
CA SER A 186 35.60 41.01 7.59
C SER A 186 35.58 42.51 7.31
N GLU A 187 34.67 42.97 6.46
CA GLU A 187 34.47 44.38 6.09
C GLU A 187 33.58 45.14 7.09
N GLY A 188 32.95 44.44 8.04
CA GLY A 188 32.11 45.03 9.08
C GLY A 188 30.66 45.32 8.67
N TYR A 189 30.20 44.86 7.50
CA TYR A 189 28.81 44.99 7.06
C TYR A 189 27.84 44.05 7.78
N VAL A 190 28.37 42.95 8.33
CA VAL A 190 27.59 41.89 8.99
C VAL A 190 28.33 41.48 10.26
N ASP A 191 27.60 41.27 11.36
CA ASP A 191 28.21 40.82 12.61
C ASP A 191 28.81 39.40 12.47
N LYS A 192 29.90 39.14 13.21
CA LYS A 192 30.65 37.87 13.15
C LYS A 192 29.81 36.65 13.54
N ASP A 193 28.72 36.87 14.26
CA ASP A 193 27.89 35.82 14.85
C ASP A 193 26.68 35.47 13.96
N VAL A 194 26.48 36.22 12.86
CA VAL A 194 25.33 36.07 11.98
C VAL A 194 25.55 34.92 11.00
N ALA A 195 24.62 33.97 11.00
CA ALA A 195 24.57 32.87 10.05
C ALA A 195 23.62 33.18 8.88
N PRO A 196 23.80 32.53 7.71
CA PRO A 196 22.83 32.57 6.62
C PRO A 196 21.46 32.11 7.09
N THR A 197 20.41 32.81 6.65
CA THR A 197 19.02 32.43 6.96
C THR A 197 18.25 32.08 5.69
N MET A 198 17.16 31.34 5.82
CA MET A 198 16.28 30.98 4.70
C MET A 198 15.09 31.93 4.66
N ARG A 199 14.88 32.59 3.51
CA ARG A 199 13.71 33.43 3.24
C ARG A 199 13.14 33.10 1.87
N ASP A 200 11.84 32.79 1.80
CA ASP A 200 11.13 32.42 0.57
C ASP A 200 11.84 31.30 -0.23
N GLY A 201 12.41 30.33 0.48
CA GLY A 201 13.15 29.21 -0.13
C GLY A 201 14.55 29.56 -0.64
N ARG A 202 15.07 30.76 -0.34
CA ARG A 202 16.41 31.21 -0.75
C ARG A 202 17.27 31.49 0.48
N LEU A 203 18.55 31.12 0.41
CA LEU A 203 19.54 31.53 1.41
C LEU A 203 19.84 33.03 1.24
N VAL A 204 19.75 33.77 2.34
CA VAL A 204 20.00 35.20 2.40
C VAL A 204 21.00 35.53 3.52
N ILE A 205 21.78 36.60 3.32
CA ILE A 205 22.69 37.16 4.32
C ILE A 205 21.99 38.35 4.99
N PRO A 206 21.74 38.31 6.32
CA PRO A 206 21.22 39.46 7.03
C PRO A 206 22.30 40.53 7.15
N VAL A 207 21.97 41.77 6.78
CA VAL A 207 22.82 42.95 6.97
C VAL A 207 22.31 43.76 8.16
N ALA A 208 23.22 44.30 8.97
CA ALA A 208 22.86 45.14 10.09
C ALA A 208 22.15 46.40 9.58
N PRO A 209 21.06 46.87 10.24
CA PRO A 209 20.47 48.15 9.91
C PRO A 209 21.51 49.24 10.18
N GLY A 210 21.81 50.04 9.15
CA GLY A 210 22.72 51.17 9.24
C GLY A 210 22.18 52.31 10.09
#